data_AF-A0A2E0NTB5-F1
#
_entry.id   AF-A0A2E0NTB5-F1
#
_cell.length_a   1.000
_cell.length_b   1.000
_cell.length_c   1.000
_cell.angle_alpha   90.00
_cell.angle_beta   90.00
_cell.angle_gamma   90.00
#
_symmetry.space_group_name_H-M   'P 1'
#
loop_
_entity.id
_entity.type
_entity.pdbx_description
1 polymer ?
#
loop_
_entity_poly.entity_id
_entity_poly.type
_entity_poly.pdbx_seq_one_letter_code
_entity_poly.pdbx_strand_id
1 'polypeptide(L)'
;MILDSTYYHNFLKSLLQKIKILFFLVLFSVHNFNVFAQTTSLISDCDDFVSGSDAWPFVLIATTLDDGEASQAAQTYTISITSLPADGANVRVYKTTANGSEYFGNPVLLTIGSNSITVSAVSFDRTVKFQFSNGDVEFEALSLNGEDSDCATPLPPGPLSLISDCSDFTTGQGAAWPFILTATTISDGVASQAAQTYSMNVTSLPSNGANVRVYKTVANGNDFFGNPIALTLGSNSITVDAVSFDRAVKFQFSSGDVEFDALSLNGEDSECICSPTSYETDLIV
;
A
#
# COMPACT_ATOMS: atom_id res chain seq x y z
N MET A 1 36.51 -64.37 -0.16
CA MET A 1 35.42 -63.71 0.58
C MET A 1 34.35 -63.38 -0.45
N ILE A 2 33.37 -64.27 -0.61
CA ILE A 2 32.31 -64.12 -1.61
C ILE A 2 31.33 -63.11 -1.03
N LEU A 3 31.31 -61.91 -1.60
CA LEU A 3 30.24 -60.94 -1.29
C LEU A 3 28.95 -61.56 -1.80
N ASP A 4 28.06 -61.88 -0.86
CA ASP A 4 26.75 -62.48 -1.10
C ASP A 4 25.97 -61.65 -2.13
N SER A 5 25.48 -62.30 -3.19
CA SER A 5 24.69 -61.68 -4.27
C SER A 5 23.52 -60.85 -3.71
N THR A 6 22.97 -61.31 -2.58
CA THR A 6 21.90 -60.64 -1.84
C THR A 6 22.33 -59.29 -1.27
N TYR A 7 23.59 -59.17 -0.83
CA TYR A 7 24.16 -57.93 -0.31
C TYR A 7 24.36 -56.89 -1.42
N TYR A 8 24.88 -57.30 -2.57
CA TYR A 8 25.08 -56.41 -3.72
C TYR A 8 23.74 -55.91 -4.29
N HIS A 9 22.73 -56.78 -4.35
CA HIS A 9 21.39 -56.41 -4.82
C HIS A 9 20.69 -55.41 -3.88
N ASN A 10 20.79 -55.62 -2.56
CA ASN A 10 20.24 -54.71 -1.56
C ASN A 10 20.96 -53.34 -1.55
N PHE A 11 22.29 -53.34 -1.75
CA PHE A 11 23.08 -52.11 -1.86
C PHE A 11 22.69 -51.29 -3.09
N LEU A 12 22.55 -51.92 -4.26
CA LEU A 12 22.12 -51.22 -5.49
C LEU A 12 20.70 -50.65 -5.36
N LYS A 13 19.78 -51.39 -4.74
CA LYS A 13 18.40 -50.95 -4.51
C LYS A 13 18.34 -49.74 -3.56
N SER A 14 19.15 -49.75 -2.50
CA SER A 14 19.30 -48.62 -1.58
C SER A 14 19.89 -47.38 -2.27
N LEU A 15 20.91 -47.57 -3.11
CA LEU A 15 21.55 -46.50 -3.88
C LEU A 15 20.58 -45.88 -4.89
N LEU A 16 19.85 -46.70 -5.65
CA LEU A 16 18.82 -46.25 -6.59
C LEU A 16 17.68 -45.52 -5.88
N GLN A 17 17.27 -45.97 -4.69
CA GLN A 17 16.21 -45.31 -3.92
C GLN A 17 16.68 -43.97 -3.36
N LYS A 18 17.92 -43.86 -2.89
CA LYS A 18 18.52 -42.59 -2.46
C LYS A 18 18.68 -41.60 -3.61
N ILE A 19 19.08 -42.05 -4.80
CA ILE A 19 19.17 -41.20 -6.01
C ILE A 19 17.77 -40.72 -6.43
N LYS A 20 16.75 -41.58 -6.38
CA LYS A 20 15.36 -41.18 -6.66
C LYS A 20 14.83 -40.17 -5.64
N ILE A 21 15.10 -40.36 -4.35
CA ILE A 21 14.73 -39.43 -3.29
C ILE A 21 15.46 -38.09 -3.47
N LEU A 22 16.74 -38.11 -3.85
CA LEU A 22 17.51 -36.89 -4.15
C LEU A 22 16.95 -36.17 -5.37
N PHE A 23 16.57 -36.89 -6.43
CA PHE A 23 15.95 -36.31 -7.62
C PHE A 23 14.54 -35.75 -7.31
N PHE A 24 13.78 -36.41 -6.44
CA PHE A 24 12.46 -35.92 -5.98
C PHE A 24 12.58 -34.68 -5.08
N LEU A 25 13.62 -34.59 -4.25
CA LEU A 25 13.93 -33.39 -3.44
C LEU A 25 14.40 -32.21 -4.30
N VAL A 26 15.14 -32.45 -5.38
CA VAL A 26 15.58 -31.39 -6.31
C VAL A 26 14.44 -30.94 -7.24
N LEU A 27 13.47 -31.80 -7.58
CA LEU A 27 12.27 -31.39 -8.32
C LEU A 27 11.26 -30.61 -7.47
N PHE A 28 11.31 -30.70 -6.14
CA PHE A 28 10.40 -29.99 -5.23
C PHE A 28 10.92 -28.61 -4.75
N SER A 29 12.13 -28.20 -5.17
CA SER A 29 12.73 -26.91 -4.74
C SER A 29 12.53 -25.75 -5.72
N VAL A 30 11.70 -25.90 -6.74
CA VAL A 30 11.47 -24.86 -7.77
C VAL A 30 9.98 -24.68 -8.08
N HIS A 31 9.13 -24.50 -7.07
CA HIS A 31 7.77 -24.01 -7.30
C HIS A 31 7.37 -23.00 -6.24
N ASN A 32 7.07 -21.79 -6.75
CA ASN A 32 6.39 -20.67 -6.11
C ASN A 32 7.25 -19.73 -5.26
N PHE A 33 8.17 -19.02 -5.92
CA PHE A 33 8.32 -17.61 -5.61
C PHE A 33 7.34 -16.84 -6.48
N ASN A 34 6.11 -16.62 -6.00
CA ASN A 34 5.37 -15.44 -6.42
C ASN A 34 6.04 -14.25 -5.75
N VAL A 35 7.17 -13.80 -6.31
CA VAL A 35 7.63 -12.45 -6.03
C VAL A 35 6.65 -11.56 -6.77
N PHE A 36 5.69 -10.97 -6.06
CA PHE A 36 4.99 -9.79 -6.56
C PHE A 36 6.02 -8.67 -6.63
N ALA A 37 6.83 -8.69 -7.69
CA ALA A 37 7.83 -7.67 -7.93
C ALA A 37 7.10 -6.46 -8.50
N GLN A 38 7.31 -5.31 -7.87
CA GLN A 38 7.05 -4.02 -8.50
C GLN A 38 7.77 -4.01 -9.85
N THR A 39 7.04 -3.72 -10.93
CA THR A 39 7.66 -3.51 -12.24
C THR A 39 7.69 -2.01 -12.48
N THR A 40 8.91 -1.47 -12.59
CA THR A 40 9.11 -0.14 -13.15
C THR A 40 9.02 -0.21 -14.68
N SER A 41 8.73 0.92 -15.30
CA SER A 41 8.64 1.06 -16.75
C SER A 41 9.29 2.36 -17.20
N LEU A 42 9.80 2.38 -18.43
CA LEU A 42 10.25 3.60 -19.09
C LEU A 42 9.07 4.23 -19.83
N ILE A 43 9.02 5.57 -19.90
CA ILE A 43 8.04 6.26 -20.75
C ILE A 43 8.13 5.76 -22.21
N SER A 44 9.33 5.44 -22.70
CA SER A 44 9.53 4.91 -24.06
C SER A 44 8.95 3.53 -24.30
N ASP A 45 8.76 2.76 -23.22
CA ASP A 45 8.35 1.35 -23.28
C ASP A 45 6.86 1.20 -22.90
N CYS A 46 6.18 2.31 -22.64
CA CYS A 46 4.79 2.36 -22.22
C CYS A 46 3.87 2.73 -23.40
N ASP A 47 2.95 1.83 -23.72
CA ASP A 47 2.02 1.96 -24.86
C ASP A 47 0.96 3.08 -24.68
N ASP A 48 0.80 3.64 -23.48
CA ASP A 48 -0.07 4.80 -23.24
C ASP A 48 0.50 6.10 -23.84
N PHE A 49 1.79 6.13 -24.15
CA PHE A 49 2.43 7.27 -24.78
C PHE A 49 2.48 7.11 -26.30
N VAL A 50 1.90 8.07 -27.02
CA VAL A 50 2.03 8.15 -28.47
C VAL A 50 3.17 9.07 -28.88
N SER A 51 3.67 8.90 -30.10
CA SER A 51 4.72 9.75 -30.66
C SER A 51 4.26 11.21 -30.82
N GLY A 52 5.09 12.13 -30.36
CA GLY A 52 4.90 13.58 -30.50
C GLY A 52 5.90 14.23 -31.47
N SER A 53 6.20 15.51 -31.23
CA SER A 53 7.20 16.27 -31.99
C SER A 53 8.62 15.97 -31.50
N ASP A 54 9.65 16.33 -32.28
CA ASP A 54 11.07 16.14 -31.91
C ASP A 54 11.43 16.65 -30.50
N ALA A 55 10.89 17.81 -30.08
CA ALA A 55 11.18 18.38 -28.76
C ALA A 55 10.32 17.77 -27.62
N TRP A 56 9.25 17.06 -27.97
CA TRP A 56 8.27 16.49 -27.04
C TRP A 56 7.76 15.14 -27.57
N PRO A 57 8.65 14.14 -27.62
CA PRO A 57 8.42 12.91 -28.38
C PRO A 57 7.43 11.94 -27.75
N PHE A 58 7.12 12.07 -26.45
CA PHE A 58 6.21 11.15 -25.75
C PHE A 58 4.98 11.91 -25.26
N VAL A 59 3.79 11.48 -25.69
CA VAL A 59 2.55 12.23 -25.48
C VAL A 59 1.51 11.34 -24.85
N LEU A 60 1.12 11.67 -23.62
CA LEU A 60 -0.04 11.10 -22.95
C LEU A 60 -1.29 11.91 -23.35
N ILE A 61 -2.22 11.29 -24.07
CA ILE A 61 -3.46 11.95 -24.49
C ILE A 61 -4.48 11.81 -23.36
N ALA A 62 -4.87 12.93 -22.75
CA ALA A 62 -5.89 12.93 -21.70
C ALA A 62 -7.31 12.94 -22.28
N THR A 63 -7.53 13.74 -23.32
CA THR A 63 -8.80 13.82 -24.04
C THR A 63 -8.60 14.53 -25.37
N THR A 64 -9.52 14.33 -26.30
CA THR A 64 -9.60 14.95 -27.62
C THR A 64 -10.95 15.64 -27.84
N LEU A 65 -11.04 16.46 -28.89
CA LEU A 65 -12.30 17.09 -29.29
C LEU A 65 -13.42 16.07 -29.54
N ASP A 66 -13.09 14.87 -30.01
CA ASP A 66 -14.08 13.83 -30.35
C ASP A 66 -14.74 13.21 -29.11
N ASP A 67 -14.16 13.42 -27.91
CA ASP A 67 -14.75 12.98 -26.64
C ASP A 67 -15.93 13.86 -26.20
N GLY A 68 -16.19 14.97 -26.90
CA GLY A 68 -17.31 15.87 -26.64
C GLY A 68 -17.32 16.41 -25.21
N GLU A 69 -18.48 16.34 -24.54
CA GLU A 69 -18.66 16.84 -23.17
C GLU A 69 -17.67 16.24 -22.15
N ALA A 70 -17.20 15.00 -22.36
CA ALA A 70 -16.22 14.37 -21.47
C ALA A 70 -14.88 15.13 -21.44
N SER A 71 -14.50 15.76 -22.57
CA SER A 71 -13.28 16.56 -22.67
C SER A 71 -13.29 17.84 -21.84
N GLN A 72 -14.49 18.27 -21.42
CA GLN A 72 -14.71 19.49 -20.65
C GLN A 72 -14.33 19.32 -19.18
N ALA A 73 -14.33 18.09 -18.67
CA ALA A 73 -13.94 17.77 -17.30
C ALA A 73 -12.48 18.15 -17.01
N ALA A 74 -12.12 18.24 -15.73
CA ALA A 74 -10.73 18.43 -15.34
C ALA A 74 -9.92 17.20 -15.76
N GLN A 75 -8.73 17.44 -16.30
CA GLN A 75 -7.86 16.39 -16.82
C GLN A 75 -6.58 16.36 -15.98
N THR A 76 -6.23 15.21 -15.42
CA THR A 76 -5.08 15.08 -14.51
C THR A 76 -4.30 13.83 -14.84
N TYR A 77 -2.98 13.94 -14.88
CA TYR A 77 -2.12 12.77 -14.74
C TYR A 77 -1.40 12.81 -13.39
N THR A 78 -1.05 11.64 -12.88
CA THR A 78 -0.14 11.45 -11.75
C THR A 78 0.88 10.40 -12.14
N ILE A 79 2.16 10.66 -11.91
CA ILE A 79 3.25 9.70 -12.19
C ILE A 79 4.21 9.66 -11.02
N SER A 80 4.62 8.47 -10.60
CA SER A 80 5.62 8.23 -9.57
C SER A 80 6.94 7.83 -10.24
N ILE A 81 7.89 8.76 -10.27
CA ILE A 81 9.17 8.61 -10.98
C ILE A 81 10.22 8.02 -10.04
N THR A 82 10.87 6.94 -10.47
CA THR A 82 11.95 6.26 -9.73
C THR A 82 13.33 6.69 -10.21
N SER A 83 13.46 7.07 -11.49
CA SER A 83 14.73 7.53 -12.08
C SER A 83 14.51 8.56 -13.18
N LEU A 84 15.49 9.45 -13.33
CA LEU A 84 15.52 10.47 -14.36
C LEU A 84 16.81 10.38 -15.19
N PRO A 85 16.78 10.76 -16.48
CA PRO A 85 17.99 10.92 -17.27
C PRO A 85 18.90 12.01 -16.68
N ALA A 86 20.21 11.94 -16.96
CA ALA A 86 21.21 12.83 -16.36
C ALA A 86 20.96 14.33 -16.61
N ASP A 87 20.40 14.67 -17.77
CA ASP A 87 20.04 16.06 -18.15
C ASP A 87 18.66 16.48 -17.61
N GLY A 88 17.98 15.59 -16.87
CA GLY A 88 16.60 15.75 -16.42
C GLY A 88 15.57 15.56 -17.54
N ALA A 89 14.30 15.64 -17.17
CA ALA A 89 13.19 15.58 -18.10
C ALA A 89 12.14 16.63 -17.72
N ASN A 90 11.38 17.08 -18.72
CA ASN A 90 10.31 18.04 -18.54
C ASN A 90 9.00 17.48 -19.06
N VAL A 91 7.92 18.00 -18.51
CA VAL A 91 6.54 17.81 -18.99
C VAL A 91 5.95 19.17 -19.34
N ARG A 92 5.09 19.23 -20.35
CA ARG A 92 4.25 20.41 -20.60
C ARG A 92 2.83 20.02 -20.96
N VAL A 93 1.91 20.95 -20.72
CA VAL A 93 0.52 20.81 -21.15
C VAL A 93 0.38 21.33 -22.57
N TYR A 94 -0.23 20.55 -23.45
CA TYR A 94 -0.88 21.04 -24.65
C TYR A 94 -2.39 21.03 -24.42
N LYS A 95 -3.08 22.08 -24.88
CA LYS A 95 -4.54 22.08 -24.95
C LYS A 95 -5.06 22.97 -26.08
N THR A 96 -6.30 22.75 -26.49
CA THR A 96 -7.04 23.72 -27.31
C THR A 96 -7.82 24.70 -26.44
N THR A 97 -7.95 25.94 -26.91
CA THR A 97 -8.72 27.00 -26.27
C THR A 97 -10.12 27.12 -26.90
N ALA A 98 -11.02 27.92 -26.30
CA ALA A 98 -12.41 28.03 -26.73
C ALA A 98 -12.60 28.46 -28.20
N ASN A 99 -11.62 29.17 -28.76
CA ASN A 99 -11.58 29.61 -30.15
C ASN A 99 -10.87 28.60 -31.09
N GLY A 100 -10.61 27.38 -30.60
CA GLY A 100 -9.90 26.32 -31.35
C GLY A 100 -8.40 26.54 -31.54
N SER A 101 -7.81 27.57 -30.93
CA SER A 101 -6.35 27.78 -31.00
C SER A 101 -5.61 26.80 -30.12
N GLU A 102 -4.36 26.51 -30.47
CA GLU A 102 -3.46 25.69 -29.68
C GLU A 102 -2.79 26.51 -28.58
N TYR A 103 -2.65 25.91 -27.40
CA TYR A 103 -1.92 26.46 -26.28
C TYR A 103 -0.90 25.45 -25.77
N PHE A 104 0.33 25.90 -25.60
CA PHE A 104 1.41 25.15 -24.98
C PHE A 104 1.79 25.83 -23.67
N GLY A 105 1.70 25.09 -22.56
CA GLY A 105 2.17 25.54 -21.26
C GLY A 105 3.69 25.62 -21.22
N ASN A 106 4.20 26.36 -20.23
CA ASN A 106 5.62 26.37 -19.93
C ASN A 106 6.07 24.95 -19.52
N PRO A 107 7.27 24.51 -19.93
CA PRO A 107 7.88 23.28 -19.43
C PRO A 107 7.98 23.29 -17.90
N VAL A 108 7.63 22.17 -17.29
CA VAL A 108 7.76 21.89 -15.86
C VAL A 108 8.78 20.76 -15.71
N LEU A 109 9.76 20.96 -14.84
CA LEU A 109 10.84 19.99 -14.60
C LEU A 109 10.28 18.85 -13.74
N LEU A 110 10.55 17.60 -14.14
CA LEU A 110 10.15 16.41 -13.40
C LEU A 110 11.13 16.14 -12.26
N THR A 111 10.62 15.62 -11.14
CA THR A 111 11.43 15.25 -9.97
C THR A 111 11.25 13.79 -9.63
N ILE A 112 12.21 13.17 -8.94
CA ILE A 112 12.03 11.83 -8.37
C ILE A 112 10.87 11.87 -7.36
N GLY A 113 10.00 10.86 -7.37
CA GLY A 113 8.77 10.80 -6.59
C GLY A 113 7.54 11.19 -7.40
N SER A 114 6.48 11.62 -6.70
CA SER A 114 5.19 11.92 -7.32
C SER A 114 5.19 13.27 -8.04
N ASN A 115 4.75 13.27 -9.29
CA ASN A 115 4.52 14.45 -10.11
C ASN A 115 3.08 14.42 -10.64
N SER A 116 2.40 15.57 -10.65
CA SER A 116 1.03 15.68 -11.15
C SER A 116 0.78 17.06 -11.76
N ILE A 117 -0.02 17.11 -12.82
CA ILE A 117 -0.57 18.34 -13.37
C ILE A 117 -2.06 18.15 -13.64
N THR A 118 -2.86 19.07 -13.10
CA THR A 118 -4.29 19.16 -13.41
C THR A 118 -4.57 20.33 -14.34
N VAL A 119 -5.26 20.05 -15.44
CA VAL A 119 -5.89 21.05 -16.32
C VAL A 119 -7.35 21.20 -15.89
N SER A 120 -7.68 22.36 -15.31
CA SER A 120 -9.04 22.64 -14.78
C SER A 120 -10.13 22.47 -15.84
N ALA A 121 -11.34 22.11 -15.38
CA ALA A 121 -12.53 21.97 -16.22
C ALA A 121 -12.91 23.27 -16.95
N VAL A 122 -13.60 23.14 -18.08
CA VAL A 122 -14.14 24.24 -18.89
C VAL A 122 -15.55 23.90 -19.38
N SER A 123 -16.12 24.71 -20.27
CA SER A 123 -17.48 24.55 -20.83
C SER A 123 -17.51 24.45 -22.36
N PHE A 124 -16.42 23.95 -22.96
CA PHE A 124 -16.28 23.76 -24.41
C PHE A 124 -15.40 22.55 -24.68
N ASP A 125 -15.68 21.83 -25.75
CA ASP A 125 -14.93 20.64 -26.12
C ASP A 125 -13.49 21.00 -26.47
N ARG A 126 -12.54 20.20 -26.00
CA ARG A 126 -11.11 20.52 -26.14
C ARG A 126 -10.26 19.27 -26.25
N THR A 127 -9.05 19.45 -26.73
CA THR A 127 -7.99 18.45 -26.59
C THR A 127 -7.13 18.83 -25.39
N VAL A 128 -6.71 17.84 -24.59
CA VAL A 128 -5.66 18.00 -23.56
C VAL A 128 -4.65 16.88 -23.70
N LYS A 129 -3.37 17.23 -23.71
CA LYS A 129 -2.25 16.28 -23.77
C LYS A 129 -1.17 16.69 -22.78
N PHE A 130 -0.52 15.72 -22.17
CA PHE A 130 0.69 15.90 -21.39
C PHE A 130 1.86 15.40 -22.22
N GLN A 131 2.78 16.30 -22.57
CA GLN A 131 3.89 15.98 -23.45
C GLN A 131 5.18 15.94 -22.64
N PHE A 132 5.93 14.86 -22.76
CA PHE A 132 7.15 14.58 -22.03
C PHE A 132 8.36 14.70 -22.98
N SER A 133 9.44 15.28 -22.49
CA SER A 133 10.61 15.60 -23.32
C SER A 133 11.58 14.43 -23.49
N ASN A 134 11.45 13.36 -22.71
CA ASN A 134 12.38 12.23 -22.70
C ASN A 134 11.66 10.93 -22.30
N GLY A 135 12.02 9.83 -22.98
CA GLY A 135 11.45 8.49 -22.78
C GLY A 135 12.19 7.67 -21.72
N ASP A 136 13.41 8.07 -21.37
CA ASP A 136 14.27 7.42 -20.38
C ASP A 136 13.85 7.75 -18.92
N VAL A 137 12.69 8.37 -18.72
CA VAL A 137 12.10 8.57 -17.39
C VAL A 137 11.54 7.22 -16.94
N GLU A 138 12.07 6.71 -15.84
CA GLU A 138 11.61 5.48 -15.22
C GLU A 138 10.57 5.80 -14.16
N PHE A 139 9.44 5.09 -14.18
CA PHE A 139 8.33 5.26 -13.26
C PHE A 139 7.82 3.93 -12.75
N GLU A 140 7.16 3.97 -11.60
CA GLU A 140 6.57 2.79 -10.93
C GLU A 140 5.04 2.85 -10.83
N ALA A 141 4.45 3.99 -11.15
CA ALA A 141 3.00 4.17 -11.26
C ALA A 141 2.69 5.34 -12.19
N LEU A 142 1.67 5.19 -13.02
CA LEU A 142 1.09 6.23 -13.85
C LEU A 142 -0.42 6.11 -13.77
N SER A 143 -1.11 7.23 -13.59
CA SER A 143 -2.58 7.30 -13.57
C SER A 143 -3.03 8.49 -14.41
N LEU A 144 -4.08 8.30 -15.21
CA LEU A 144 -4.69 9.32 -16.04
C LEU A 144 -6.18 9.41 -15.68
N ASN A 145 -6.59 10.58 -15.17
CA ASN A 145 -7.94 10.86 -14.73
C ASN A 145 -8.48 9.89 -13.66
N GLY A 146 -7.58 9.27 -12.88
CA GLY A 146 -7.92 8.28 -11.86
C GLY A 146 -7.90 6.84 -12.35
N GLU A 147 -7.66 6.61 -13.63
CA GLU A 147 -7.46 5.27 -14.20
C GLU A 147 -5.96 4.97 -14.25
N ASP A 148 -5.55 3.87 -13.62
CA ASP A 148 -4.15 3.46 -13.56
C ASP A 148 -3.70 2.82 -14.88
N SER A 149 -2.47 3.13 -15.26
CA SER A 149 -1.79 2.57 -16.44
C SER A 149 -1.32 1.14 -16.17
N ASP A 150 -1.45 0.27 -17.17
CA ASP A 150 -0.89 -1.07 -17.13
C ASP A 150 0.61 -1.12 -17.45
N CYS A 151 1.22 0.00 -17.87
CA CYS A 151 2.63 0.06 -18.28
C CYS A 151 3.61 -0.23 -17.15
N ALA A 152 3.24 0.11 -15.92
CA ALA A 152 3.95 -0.24 -14.71
C ALA A 152 2.93 -0.89 -13.79
N THR A 153 3.24 -2.05 -13.21
CA THR A 153 2.35 -2.64 -12.22
C THR A 153 2.63 -1.93 -10.90
N PRO A 154 1.73 -1.06 -10.41
CA PRO A 154 1.93 -0.45 -9.10
C PRO A 154 2.07 -1.57 -8.07
N LEU A 155 2.77 -1.28 -6.97
CA LEU A 155 2.75 -2.20 -5.84
C LEU A 155 1.27 -2.49 -5.53
N PRO A 156 0.86 -3.76 -5.30
CA PRO A 156 -0.43 -3.97 -4.65
C PRO A 156 -0.48 -3.05 -3.42
N PRO A 157 -1.66 -2.50 -3.07
CA PRO A 157 -1.82 -1.71 -1.87
C PRO A 157 -1.06 -2.40 -0.74
N GLY A 158 -0.26 -1.63 0.00
CA GLY A 158 0.44 -2.16 1.17
C GLY A 158 -0.56 -2.95 2.02
N PRO A 159 -0.13 -4.02 2.72
CA PRO A 159 -1.06 -4.87 3.42
C PRO A 159 -1.98 -4.00 4.31
N LEU A 160 -3.29 -4.22 4.20
CA LEU A 160 -4.31 -3.47 4.93
C LEU A 160 -4.93 -4.40 5.94
N SER A 161 -5.29 -3.86 7.10
CA SER A 161 -5.94 -4.64 8.14
C SER A 161 -7.12 -3.88 8.71
N LEU A 162 -8.16 -4.63 9.07
CA LEU A 162 -9.25 -4.13 9.88
C LEU A 162 -8.93 -4.37 11.35
N ILE A 163 -9.34 -3.45 12.22
CA ILE A 163 -9.27 -3.67 13.68
C ILE A 163 -9.96 -4.98 14.08
N SER A 164 -11.05 -5.38 13.40
CA SER A 164 -11.75 -6.64 13.67
C SER A 164 -10.97 -7.90 13.32
N ASP A 165 -10.03 -7.79 12.38
CA ASP A 165 -9.31 -8.92 11.80
C ASP A 165 -7.89 -9.04 12.36
N CYS A 166 -7.44 -8.02 13.08
CA CYS A 166 -6.14 -7.98 13.75
C CYS A 166 -6.14 -8.70 15.10
N SER A 167 -5.25 -9.68 15.25
CA SER A 167 -5.08 -10.49 16.48
C SER A 167 -4.60 -9.71 17.70
N ASP A 168 -4.02 -8.52 17.52
CA ASP A 168 -3.59 -7.66 18.64
C ASP A 168 -4.78 -7.00 19.35
N PHE A 169 -5.95 -6.98 18.70
CA PHE A 169 -7.20 -6.55 19.32
C PHE A 169 -7.94 -7.74 19.92
N THR A 170 -8.45 -7.51 21.12
CA THR A 170 -9.34 -8.46 21.80
C THR A 170 -10.74 -7.88 21.89
N THR A 171 -11.75 -8.75 21.82
CA THR A 171 -13.14 -8.35 21.98
C THR A 171 -13.45 -8.00 23.43
N GLY A 172 -13.80 -6.75 23.69
CA GLY A 172 -14.27 -6.26 24.97
C GLY A 172 -15.70 -6.70 25.29
N GLN A 173 -16.04 -6.77 26.58
CA GLN A 173 -17.39 -7.15 27.02
C GLN A 173 -18.44 -6.02 26.87
N GLY A 174 -18.01 -4.79 26.60
CA GLY A 174 -18.91 -3.63 26.49
C GLY A 174 -19.21 -3.28 25.03
N ALA A 175 -20.49 -3.17 24.69
CA ALA A 175 -20.96 -2.90 23.32
C ALA A 175 -20.46 -1.57 22.72
N ALA A 176 -20.14 -0.56 23.53
CA ALA A 176 -19.68 0.74 23.05
C ALA A 176 -18.19 0.80 22.71
N TRP A 177 -17.38 -0.13 23.24
CA TRP A 177 -15.92 -0.16 23.07
C TRP A 177 -15.43 -1.60 22.86
N PRO A 178 -15.89 -2.25 21.76
CA PRO A 178 -15.74 -3.68 21.58
C PRO A 178 -14.33 -4.12 21.19
N PHE A 179 -13.44 -3.23 20.72
CA PHE A 179 -12.09 -3.62 20.28
C PHE A 179 -11.02 -3.03 21.21
N ILE A 180 -10.19 -3.88 21.79
CA ILE A 180 -9.25 -3.50 22.85
C ILE A 180 -7.82 -3.87 22.45
N LEU A 181 -6.98 -2.85 22.29
CA LEU A 181 -5.52 -2.99 22.21
C LEU A 181 -4.94 -2.84 23.62
N THR A 182 -4.38 -3.91 24.17
CA THR A 182 -3.81 -3.90 25.52
C THR A 182 -2.34 -3.52 25.46
N ALA A 183 -1.99 -2.36 26.02
CA ALA A 183 -0.60 -1.89 26.07
C ALA A 183 0.19 -2.54 27.20
N THR A 184 -0.43 -2.65 28.37
CA THR A 184 0.16 -3.29 29.55
C THR A 184 -0.91 -3.64 30.59
N THR A 185 -0.56 -4.57 31.48
CA THR A 185 -1.36 -5.03 32.61
C THR A 185 -0.62 -4.80 33.93
N ILE A 186 -1.36 -4.81 35.04
CA ILE A 186 -0.77 -4.69 36.38
C ILE A 186 0.28 -5.80 36.64
N SER A 187 0.06 -7.00 36.10
CA SER A 187 1.00 -8.13 36.24
C SER A 187 2.35 -7.92 35.57
N ASP A 188 2.46 -6.96 34.65
CA ASP A 188 3.75 -6.61 34.02
C ASP A 188 4.67 -5.83 34.99
N GLY A 189 4.16 -5.49 36.18
CA GLY A 189 4.92 -4.87 37.25
C GLY A 189 5.53 -3.54 36.82
N VAL A 190 6.83 -3.36 37.10
CA VAL A 190 7.57 -2.14 36.80
C VAL A 190 7.50 -1.75 35.31
N ALA A 191 7.39 -2.71 34.39
CA ALA A 191 7.27 -2.41 32.96
C ALA A 191 5.99 -1.63 32.63
N SER A 192 4.90 -1.87 33.37
CA SER A 192 3.63 -1.17 33.20
C SER A 192 3.66 0.32 33.59
N GLN A 193 4.70 0.71 34.33
CA GLN A 193 4.89 2.07 34.82
C GLN A 193 5.43 3.01 33.73
N ALA A 194 6.08 2.47 32.69
CA ALA A 194 6.60 3.24 31.57
C ALA A 194 5.47 3.94 30.78
N ALA A 195 5.84 4.93 29.98
CA ALA A 195 4.89 5.57 29.07
C ALA A 195 4.39 4.52 28.06
N GLN A 196 3.08 4.54 27.78
CA GLN A 196 2.43 3.59 26.89
C GLN A 196 1.86 4.33 25.69
N THR A 197 2.20 3.93 24.47
CA THR A 197 1.81 4.66 23.26
C THR A 197 1.34 3.68 22.20
N TYR A 198 0.23 3.96 21.53
CA TYR A 198 -0.04 3.36 20.23
C TYR A 198 0.13 4.42 19.13
N SER A 199 0.48 3.98 17.94
CA SER A 199 0.42 4.76 16.71
C SER A 199 -0.27 3.92 15.64
N MET A 200 -1.16 4.54 14.86
CA MET A 200 -1.89 3.88 13.78
C MET A 200 -2.03 4.82 12.60
N ASN A 201 -1.77 4.35 11.39
CA ASN A 201 -2.08 5.08 10.17
C ASN A 201 -3.38 4.54 9.57
N VAL A 202 -4.44 5.35 9.65
CA VAL A 202 -5.81 4.96 9.25
C VAL A 202 -6.02 5.28 7.77
N THR A 203 -6.39 4.28 6.99
CA THR A 203 -6.65 4.41 5.54
C THR A 203 -8.14 4.57 5.24
N SER A 204 -9.02 4.05 6.11
CA SER A 204 -10.47 4.17 5.96
C SER A 204 -11.20 4.17 7.30
N LEU A 205 -12.37 4.83 7.34
CA LEU A 205 -13.25 4.92 8.51
C LEU A 205 -14.68 4.51 8.12
N PRO A 206 -15.45 3.93 9.05
CA PRO A 206 -16.87 3.69 8.81
C PRO A 206 -17.63 5.01 8.64
N SER A 207 -18.80 4.97 7.99
CA SER A 207 -19.56 6.17 7.60
C SER A 207 -19.99 7.06 8.77
N ASN A 208 -20.13 6.50 9.97
CA ASN A 208 -20.42 7.21 11.21
C ASN A 208 -19.17 7.65 11.99
N GLY A 209 -17.97 7.40 11.44
CA GLY A 209 -16.69 7.59 12.10
C GLY A 209 -16.42 6.56 13.19
N ALA A 210 -15.20 6.60 13.73
CA ALA A 210 -14.79 5.77 14.87
C ALA A 210 -14.04 6.62 15.89
N ASN A 211 -14.08 6.18 17.15
CA ASN A 211 -13.39 6.84 18.25
C ASN A 211 -12.46 5.85 18.94
N VAL A 212 -11.44 6.40 19.57
CA VAL A 212 -10.55 5.72 20.53
C VAL A 212 -10.71 6.36 21.90
N ARG A 213 -10.55 5.59 22.98
CA ARG A 213 -10.37 6.13 24.33
C ARG A 213 -9.33 5.35 25.09
N VAL A 214 -8.73 6.01 26.09
CA VAL A 214 -7.81 5.38 27.02
C VAL A 214 -8.57 4.79 28.20
N TYR A 215 -8.33 3.52 28.49
CA TYR A 215 -8.58 2.93 29.80
C TYR A 215 -7.24 2.82 30.55
N LYS A 216 -7.24 3.14 31.84
CA LYS A 216 -6.11 2.86 32.72
C LYS A 216 -6.55 2.64 34.17
N THR A 217 -5.73 1.96 34.96
CA THR A 217 -5.87 2.01 36.43
C THR A 217 -5.06 3.16 37.00
N VAL A 218 -5.56 3.78 38.06
CA VAL A 218 -4.89 4.87 38.80
C VAL A 218 -4.31 4.37 40.12
N ALA A 219 -3.54 5.21 40.81
CA ALA A 219 -2.72 4.81 41.97
C ALA A 219 -3.49 4.15 43.12
N ASN A 220 -4.78 4.48 43.28
CA ASN A 220 -5.65 3.88 44.29
C ASN A 220 -6.32 2.57 43.85
N GLY A 221 -5.94 2.03 42.69
CA GLY A 221 -6.49 0.80 42.12
C GLY A 221 -7.81 1.00 41.35
N ASN A 222 -8.36 2.21 41.30
CA ASN A 222 -9.60 2.46 40.55
C ASN A 222 -9.36 2.50 39.04
N ASP A 223 -10.41 2.19 38.30
CA ASP A 223 -10.47 2.37 36.85
C ASP A 223 -10.68 3.84 36.46
N PHE A 224 -10.02 4.25 35.38
CA PHE A 224 -10.20 5.52 34.72
C PHE A 224 -10.47 5.31 33.23
N PHE A 225 -11.47 6.01 32.71
CA PHE A 225 -11.80 6.05 31.29
C PHE A 225 -11.66 7.48 30.79
N GLY A 226 -10.80 7.68 29.79
CA GLY A 226 -10.66 8.96 29.11
C GLY A 226 -11.88 9.31 28.27
N ASN A 227 -11.96 10.58 27.87
CA ASN A 227 -12.94 11.03 26.90
C ASN A 227 -12.69 10.36 25.54
N PRO A 228 -13.73 10.05 24.77
CA PRO A 228 -13.60 9.61 23.38
C PRO A 228 -12.86 10.65 22.54
N ILE A 229 -11.94 10.18 21.70
CA ILE A 229 -11.22 10.98 20.72
C ILE A 229 -11.56 10.39 19.35
N ALA A 230 -12.05 11.22 18.43
CA ALA A 230 -12.37 10.79 17.08
C ALA A 230 -11.08 10.44 16.32
N LEU A 231 -11.12 9.33 15.58
CA LEU A 231 -10.07 8.97 14.63
C LEU A 231 -10.21 9.81 13.36
N THR A 232 -9.08 10.06 12.70
CA THR A 232 -8.99 10.76 11.42
C THR A 232 -8.23 9.91 10.40
N LEU A 233 -8.41 10.16 9.10
CA LEU A 233 -7.55 9.55 8.09
C LEU A 233 -6.09 10.00 8.30
N GLY A 234 -5.15 9.09 8.08
CA GLY A 234 -3.72 9.30 8.34
C GLY A 234 -3.31 8.92 9.77
N SER A 235 -2.24 9.57 10.27
CA SER A 235 -1.61 9.19 11.54
C SER A 235 -2.44 9.60 12.76
N ASN A 236 -2.70 8.64 13.64
CA ASN A 236 -3.34 8.81 14.94
C ASN A 236 -2.43 8.20 16.01
N SER A 237 -2.20 8.92 17.11
CA SER A 237 -1.40 8.41 18.22
C SER A 237 -1.90 8.97 19.56
N ILE A 238 -1.83 8.13 20.60
CA ILE A 238 -2.07 8.56 21.99
C ILE A 238 -0.98 7.98 22.87
N THR A 239 -0.33 8.87 23.64
CA THR A 239 0.61 8.51 24.70
C THR A 239 -0.04 8.67 26.06
N VAL A 240 0.13 7.66 26.91
CA VAL A 240 -0.19 7.70 28.34
C VAL A 240 1.13 7.80 29.11
N ASP A 241 1.36 8.96 29.75
CA ASP A 241 2.60 9.27 30.46
C ASP A 241 2.98 8.23 31.52
N ALA A 242 4.28 8.09 31.77
CA ALA A 242 4.82 7.21 32.80
C ALA A 242 4.34 7.59 34.22
N VAL A 243 4.30 6.61 35.13
CA VAL A 243 3.95 6.77 36.56
C VAL A 243 4.91 5.98 37.44
N SER A 244 4.63 5.92 38.76
CA SER A 244 5.45 5.22 39.76
C SER A 244 4.72 4.07 40.46
N PHE A 245 3.68 3.50 39.84
CA PHE A 245 2.88 2.40 40.38
C PHE A 245 2.43 1.48 39.25
N ASP A 246 2.30 0.19 39.52
CA ASP A 246 1.89 -0.80 38.54
C ASP A 246 0.44 -0.55 38.09
N ARG A 247 0.18 -0.60 36.78
CA ARG A 247 -1.11 -0.21 36.20
C ARG A 247 -1.46 -1.05 34.99
N ALA A 248 -2.74 -1.05 34.63
CA ALA A 248 -3.15 -1.46 33.30
C ALA A 248 -3.31 -0.23 32.41
N VAL A 249 -2.98 -0.35 31.12
CA VAL A 249 -3.31 0.64 30.09
C VAL A 249 -3.85 -0.09 28.86
N LYS A 250 -4.98 0.37 28.36
CA LYS A 250 -5.63 -0.16 27.14
C LYS A 250 -6.12 0.99 26.28
N PHE A 251 -6.01 0.82 24.97
CA PHE A 251 -6.65 1.68 23.99
C PHE A 251 -7.87 0.96 23.46
N GLN A 252 -9.04 1.56 23.66
CA GLN A 252 -10.32 0.95 23.31
C GLN A 252 -10.92 1.68 22.13
N PHE A 253 -11.34 0.94 21.11
CA PHE A 253 -11.86 1.44 19.85
C PHE A 253 -13.35 1.13 19.73
N SER A 254 -14.09 2.07 19.16
CA SER A 254 -15.55 1.97 19.05
C SER A 254 -16.03 1.15 17.85
N SER A 255 -15.15 0.86 16.88
CA SER A 255 -15.48 0.11 15.66
C SER A 255 -14.31 -0.78 15.24
N GLY A 256 -14.65 -1.92 14.63
CA GLY A 256 -13.72 -2.87 14.02
C GLY A 256 -13.48 -2.59 12.54
N ASP A 257 -14.38 -1.81 11.93
CA ASP A 257 -14.37 -1.43 10.52
C ASP A 257 -13.37 -0.30 10.20
N VAL A 258 -12.46 0.01 11.13
CA VAL A 258 -11.36 0.95 10.90
C VAL A 258 -10.28 0.19 10.15
N GLU A 259 -9.94 0.68 8.96
CA GLU A 259 -8.87 0.13 8.15
C GLU A 259 -7.57 0.91 8.39
N PHE A 260 -6.47 0.19 8.49
CA PHE A 260 -5.14 0.75 8.70
C PHE A 260 -4.07 -0.03 7.93
N ASP A 261 -2.98 0.65 7.59
CA ASP A 261 -1.81 0.09 6.89
C ASP A 261 -0.55 0.08 7.77
N ALA A 262 -0.62 0.67 8.98
CA ALA A 262 0.42 0.62 9.99
C ALA A 262 -0.18 0.72 11.39
N LEU A 263 0.31 -0.12 12.30
CA LEU A 263 0.00 -0.08 13.73
C LEU A 263 1.28 -0.40 14.50
N SER A 264 1.57 0.38 15.55
CA SER A 264 2.62 0.06 16.50
C SER A 264 2.18 0.31 17.94
N LEU A 265 2.70 -0.50 18.85
CA LEU A 265 2.46 -0.42 20.29
C LEU A 265 3.79 -0.35 21.02
N ASN A 266 4.02 0.74 21.74
CA ASN A 266 5.26 1.02 22.48
C ASN A 266 6.54 1.00 21.61
N GLY A 267 6.40 1.29 20.32
CA GLY A 267 7.50 1.29 19.35
C GLY A 267 7.74 -0.06 18.67
N GLU A 268 6.97 -1.10 19.01
CA GLU A 268 6.97 -2.38 18.32
C GLU A 268 5.84 -2.38 17.28
N ASP A 269 6.17 -2.70 16.03
CA ASP A 269 5.18 -2.77 14.95
C ASP A 269 4.30 -4.01 15.11
N SER A 270 3.03 -3.87 14.72
CA SER A 270 2.05 -4.95 14.74
C SER A 270 2.25 -5.87 13.55
N GLU A 271 2.11 -7.18 13.79
CA GLU A 271 2.13 -8.21 12.75
C GLU A 271 0.76 -8.39 12.07
N CYS A 272 -0.27 -7.66 12.52
CA CYS A 272 -1.63 -7.75 11.99
C CYS A 272 -1.82 -7.22 10.58
N ILE A 273 -0.77 -6.67 9.97
CA ILE A 273 -0.84 -6.09 8.64
C ILE A 273 -0.84 -7.25 7.63
N CYS A 274 -2.02 -7.83 7.41
CA CYS A 274 -2.24 -8.96 6.52
C CYS A 274 -2.25 -8.49 5.05
N SER A 275 -1.45 -9.13 4.18
CA SER A 275 -1.61 -8.99 2.73
C SER A 275 -3.05 -9.31 2.33
N PRO A 276 -3.64 -8.58 1.37
CA PRO A 276 -4.97 -8.91 0.87
C PRO A 276 -4.96 -10.35 0.36
N THR A 277 -5.78 -11.19 1.00
CA THR A 277 -6.06 -12.56 0.57
C THR A 277 -6.45 -12.52 -0.91
N SER A 278 -5.69 -13.25 -1.72
CA SER A 278 -5.98 -13.53 -3.13
C SER A 278 -7.45 -13.88 -3.30
N TYR A 279 -8.13 -13.18 -4.20
CA TYR A 279 -9.46 -13.57 -4.67
C TYR A 279 -9.45 -15.06 -5.02
N GLU A 280 -10.19 -15.85 -4.24
CA GLU A 280 -10.51 -17.22 -4.59
C GLU A 280 -11.34 -17.14 -5.87
N THR A 281 -10.71 -17.43 -7.01
CA THR A 281 -11.45 -17.70 -8.23
C THR A 281 -12.27 -18.95 -7.96
N ASP A 282 -13.56 -18.74 -7.72
CA ASP A 282 -14.57 -19.79 -7.65
C ASP A 282 -14.47 -20.62 -8.94
N LEU A 283 -13.86 -21.80 -8.81
CA LEU A 283 -13.85 -22.83 -9.84
C LEU A 283 -15.28 -23.37 -9.95
N ILE A 284 -16.07 -22.79 -10.86
CA ILE A 284 -17.24 -23.47 -11.39
C ILE A 284 -16.72 -24.56 -12.34
N VAL A 285 -16.86 -25.80 -11.88
CA VAL A 285 -16.72 -27.06 -12.65
C VAL A 285 -17.69 -27.08 -13.83
#